data_AF-A0A7V6ZHI2-F1
#
_entry.id   AF-A0A7V6ZHI2-F1
#
_cell.length_a   1.000
_cell.length_b   1.000
_cell.length_c   1.000
_cell.angle_alpha   90.00
_cell.angle_beta   90.00
_cell.angle_gamma   90.00
#
_symmetry.space_group_name_H-M   'P 1'
#
loop_
_entity.id
_entity.type
_entity.pdbx_description
1 polymer ?
#
loop_
_entity_poly.entity_id
_entity_poly.type
_entity_poly.pdbx_seq_one_letter_code
_entity_poly.pdbx_strand_id
1 'polypeptide(L)'
;MSVRICVVADIHHGKPSATKRGDTALALMEEFARFTHDARPDFVLDLGDRISDENRETDLALQKEVGEAFRQVATPIHHINGNHDRDHLEISDNETVLGQPMKSMTLDLGGWRIALWRADAKIRRDGDRHGFVLREEDLLWLSRTAQLADRPLLVVSHVPISGHAQTGNYYFERNPSLSTYPMAERARAALAQARVPVVCLAGHVHWNTVTTVDGISHLTQQSLTESFTTQGEPAGAMGLIELGDSVEWRVLGRDPIAFGFTPSATRWTPPLPVFSEHPEIGERVRRTAS
;
A
#
# COMPACT_ATOMS: atom_id res chain seq x y z
N MET A 1 -20.59 -1.65 -14.58
CA MET A 1 -20.51 -2.61 -13.46
C MET A 1 -19.33 -2.19 -12.61
N SER A 2 -19.45 -2.24 -11.28
CA SER A 2 -18.34 -1.97 -10.37
C SER A 2 -17.37 -3.15 -10.35
N VAL A 3 -16.07 -2.86 -10.26
CA VAL A 3 -15.03 -3.87 -10.03
C VAL A 3 -14.92 -4.11 -8.53
N ARG A 4 -14.94 -5.35 -8.07
CA ARG A 4 -14.90 -5.72 -6.65
C ARG A 4 -13.59 -6.44 -6.37
N ILE A 5 -12.80 -5.92 -5.45
CA ILE A 5 -11.45 -6.41 -5.17
C ILE A 5 -11.35 -6.68 -3.67
N CYS A 6 -11.07 -7.93 -3.30
CA CYS A 6 -10.70 -8.22 -1.92
C CYS A 6 -9.22 -7.95 -1.71
N VAL A 7 -8.85 -7.49 -0.52
CA VAL A 7 -7.49 -7.03 -0.23
C VAL A 7 -7.01 -7.63 1.08
N VAL A 8 -5.80 -8.17 1.09
CA VAL A 8 -5.04 -8.54 2.29
C VAL A 8 -3.68 -7.86 2.25
N ALA A 9 -3.14 -7.53 3.41
CA ALA A 9 -1.86 -6.86 3.55
C ALA A 9 -1.15 -7.34 4.81
N ASP A 10 0.17 -7.37 4.80
CA ASP A 10 1.00 -7.49 5.99
C ASP A 10 0.59 -8.69 6.86
N ILE A 11 0.68 -9.89 6.26
CA ILE A 11 0.33 -11.17 6.89
C ILE A 11 1.34 -11.52 8.00
N HIS A 12 2.62 -11.20 7.79
CA HIS A 12 3.72 -11.42 8.74
C HIS A 12 3.77 -12.82 9.37
N HIS A 13 3.43 -13.86 8.60
CA HIS A 13 3.49 -15.25 9.05
C HIS A 13 4.88 -15.63 9.56
N GLY A 14 4.93 -16.27 10.72
CA GLY A 14 6.18 -16.65 11.38
C GLY A 14 6.18 -16.31 12.87
N LYS A 15 7.37 -16.22 13.46
CA LYS A 15 7.52 -15.93 14.88
C LYS A 15 6.97 -14.53 15.19
N PRO A 16 6.13 -14.37 16.24
CA PRO A 16 5.66 -13.06 16.65
C PRO A 16 6.81 -12.10 16.93
N SER A 17 6.67 -10.84 16.48
CA SER A 17 7.70 -9.82 16.60
C SER A 17 7.06 -8.46 16.89
N ALA A 18 7.52 -7.79 17.94
CA ALA A 18 6.89 -6.59 18.48
C ALA A 18 5.38 -6.79 18.69
N THR A 19 4.54 -6.08 17.94
CA THR A 19 3.07 -6.17 17.98
C THR A 19 2.48 -6.99 16.83
N LYS A 20 3.31 -7.61 15.97
CA LYS A 20 2.86 -8.49 14.87
C LYS A 20 2.58 -9.89 15.40
N ARG A 21 1.34 -10.37 15.26
CA ARG A 21 0.87 -11.69 15.68
C ARG A 21 1.00 -12.72 14.56
N GLY A 22 2.23 -12.91 14.08
CA GLY A 22 2.55 -13.87 13.00
C GLY A 22 2.15 -15.32 13.32
N ASP A 23 2.01 -15.66 14.60
CA ASP A 23 1.50 -16.94 15.10
C ASP A 23 0.04 -17.23 14.69
N THR A 24 -0.72 -16.20 14.34
CA THR A 24 -2.14 -16.30 13.98
C THR A 24 -2.39 -16.25 12.47
N ALA A 25 -1.34 -15.99 11.67
CA ALA A 25 -1.45 -15.66 10.26
C ALA A 25 -2.18 -16.71 9.43
N LEU A 26 -1.83 -18.00 9.54
CA LEU A 26 -2.42 -19.04 8.72
C LEU A 26 -3.92 -19.26 9.02
N ALA A 27 -4.32 -19.19 10.29
CA ALA A 27 -5.74 -19.28 10.66
C ALA A 27 -6.54 -18.09 10.11
N LEU A 28 -5.96 -16.88 10.16
CA LEU A 28 -6.57 -15.69 9.56
C LEU A 28 -6.61 -15.77 8.02
N MET A 29 -5.65 -16.45 7.38
CA MET A 29 -5.68 -16.72 5.95
C MET A 29 -6.81 -17.69 5.57
N GLU A 30 -7.14 -18.67 6.40
CA GLU A 30 -8.34 -19.50 6.20
C GLU A 30 -9.62 -18.69 6.34
N GLU A 31 -9.68 -17.75 7.29
CA GLU A 31 -10.78 -16.80 7.40
C GLU A 31 -10.87 -15.89 6.17
N PHE A 32 -9.73 -15.44 5.65
CA PHE A 32 -9.67 -14.64 4.43
C PHE A 32 -10.15 -15.42 3.19
N ALA A 33 -9.84 -16.71 3.10
CA ALA A 33 -10.37 -17.58 2.05
C ALA A 33 -11.92 -17.68 2.12
N ARG A 34 -12.50 -17.77 3.32
CA ARG A 34 -13.97 -17.71 3.49
C ARG A 34 -14.53 -16.34 3.12
N PHE A 35 -13.89 -15.26 3.57
CA PHE A 35 -14.28 -13.90 3.25
C PHE A 35 -14.31 -13.64 1.74
N THR A 36 -13.27 -14.06 1.01
CA THR A 36 -13.20 -13.92 -0.45
C THR A 36 -14.25 -14.77 -1.16
N HIS A 37 -14.53 -15.98 -0.67
CA HIS A 37 -15.61 -16.81 -1.18
C HIS A 37 -16.97 -16.11 -1.09
N ASP A 38 -17.30 -15.55 0.07
CA ASP A 38 -18.57 -14.87 0.31
C ASP A 38 -18.68 -13.54 -0.46
N ALA A 39 -17.58 -12.78 -0.50
CA ALA A 39 -17.52 -11.50 -1.18
C ALA A 39 -17.64 -11.64 -2.71
N ARG A 40 -17.19 -12.77 -3.28
CA ARG A 40 -17.12 -13.02 -4.74
C ARG A 40 -16.48 -11.84 -5.48
N PRO A 41 -15.21 -11.49 -5.16
CA PRO A 41 -14.50 -10.43 -5.86
C PRO A 41 -14.12 -10.89 -7.27
N ASP A 42 -13.87 -9.93 -8.16
CA ASP A 42 -13.31 -10.20 -9.48
C ASP A 42 -11.86 -10.69 -9.38
N PHE A 43 -11.08 -10.13 -8.45
CA PHE A 43 -9.74 -10.59 -8.09
C PHE A 43 -9.35 -10.18 -6.67
N VAL A 44 -8.24 -10.73 -6.18
CA VAL A 44 -7.66 -10.43 -4.87
C VAL A 44 -6.36 -9.66 -5.04
N LEU A 45 -6.15 -8.63 -4.22
CA LEU A 45 -4.86 -7.98 -4.03
C LEU A 45 -4.21 -8.49 -2.74
N ASP A 46 -2.97 -8.91 -2.86
CA ASP A 46 -2.09 -9.16 -1.74
C ASP A 46 -0.99 -8.09 -1.77
N LEU A 47 -1.03 -7.21 -0.78
CA LEU A 47 -0.18 -6.02 -0.71
C LEU A 47 1.23 -6.29 -0.16
N GLY A 48 1.59 -7.55 0.11
CA GLY A 48 2.94 -7.95 0.51
C GLY A 48 3.15 -8.02 2.02
N ASP A 49 4.41 -8.20 2.40
CA ASP A 49 4.83 -8.45 3.79
C ASP A 49 4.19 -9.71 4.36
N ARG A 50 4.43 -10.82 3.66
CA ARG A 50 3.75 -12.09 3.94
C ARG A 50 4.31 -12.81 5.15
N ILE A 51 5.60 -12.61 5.42
CA ILE A 51 6.36 -13.35 6.42
C ILE A 51 7.01 -12.40 7.42
N SER A 52 7.31 -12.92 8.61
CA SER A 52 8.28 -12.30 9.51
C SER A 52 9.67 -12.83 9.16
N ASP A 53 10.49 -11.98 8.56
CA ASP A 53 11.83 -12.31 8.05
C ASP A 53 12.83 -12.62 9.18
N GLU A 54 13.71 -13.60 8.94
CA GLU A 54 14.77 -14.01 9.87
C GLU A 54 16.06 -14.41 9.16
N ASN A 55 15.95 -15.28 8.15
CA ASN A 55 17.07 -15.73 7.33
C ASN A 55 16.57 -16.43 6.07
N ARG A 56 17.42 -16.55 5.06
CA ARG A 56 17.09 -17.12 3.73
C ARG A 56 16.33 -18.45 3.78
N GLU A 57 16.77 -19.37 4.64
CA GLU A 57 16.20 -20.73 4.73
C GLU A 57 14.81 -20.70 5.36
N THR A 58 14.68 -20.02 6.49
CA THR A 58 13.44 -19.87 7.26
C THR A 58 12.41 -19.10 6.44
N ASP A 59 12.81 -17.97 5.86
CA ASP A 59 11.95 -17.12 5.05
C ASP A 59 11.38 -17.87 3.84
N LEU A 60 12.21 -18.71 3.19
CA LEU A 60 11.74 -19.49 2.05
C LEU A 60 10.72 -20.56 2.47
N ALA A 61 10.86 -21.13 3.67
CA ALA A 61 9.88 -22.06 4.22
C ALA A 61 8.57 -21.34 4.55
N LEU A 62 8.62 -20.23 5.30
CA LEU A 62 7.45 -19.42 5.65
C LEU A 62 6.72 -18.91 4.40
N GLN A 63 7.47 -18.46 3.38
CA GLN A 63 6.89 -17.98 2.13
C GLN A 63 6.13 -19.09 1.40
N LYS A 64 6.64 -20.33 1.42
CA LYS A 64 5.95 -21.50 0.84
C LYS A 64 4.67 -21.84 1.60
N GLU A 65 4.67 -21.74 2.93
CA GLU A 65 3.48 -21.96 3.76
C GLU A 65 2.38 -20.93 3.45
N VAL A 66 2.74 -19.65 3.32
CA VAL A 66 1.79 -18.61 2.90
C VAL A 66 1.32 -18.85 1.46
N GLY A 67 2.22 -19.25 0.54
CA GLY A 67 1.87 -19.63 -0.82
C GLY A 67 0.87 -20.79 -0.88
N GLU A 68 0.98 -21.78 0.03
CA GLU A 68 0.01 -22.86 0.18
C GLU A 68 -1.34 -22.34 0.70
N ALA A 69 -1.32 -21.47 1.72
CA ALA A 69 -2.53 -20.86 2.27
C ALA A 69 -3.33 -20.09 1.20
N PHE A 70 -2.65 -19.39 0.29
CA PHE A 70 -3.28 -18.72 -0.84
C PHE A 70 -3.98 -19.66 -1.82
N ARG A 71 -3.61 -20.94 -1.91
CA ARG A 71 -4.30 -21.91 -2.79
C ARG A 71 -5.73 -22.19 -2.36
N GLN A 72 -6.11 -21.85 -1.13
CA GLN A 72 -7.49 -21.94 -0.66
C GLN A 72 -8.39 -20.81 -1.20
N VAL A 73 -7.79 -19.73 -1.73
CA VAL A 73 -8.53 -18.64 -2.37
C VAL A 73 -8.80 -19.02 -3.83
N ALA A 74 -10.07 -19.23 -4.16
CA ALA A 74 -10.48 -19.67 -5.51
C ALA A 74 -10.41 -18.56 -6.58
N THR A 75 -10.29 -17.30 -6.17
CA THR A 75 -10.26 -16.14 -7.05
C THR A 75 -8.82 -15.80 -7.46
N PRO A 76 -8.55 -15.35 -8.71
CA PRO A 76 -7.23 -14.88 -9.11
C PRO A 76 -6.63 -13.85 -8.13
N ILE A 77 -5.34 -14.02 -7.81
CA ILE A 77 -4.62 -13.18 -6.86
C ILE A 77 -3.50 -12.44 -7.58
N HIS A 78 -3.36 -11.16 -7.25
CA HIS A 78 -2.27 -10.31 -7.69
C HIS A 78 -1.43 -9.90 -6.49
N HIS A 79 -0.24 -10.49 -6.42
CA HIS A 79 0.71 -10.27 -5.33
C HIS A 79 1.62 -9.05 -5.59
N ILE A 80 1.96 -8.32 -4.54
CA ILE A 80 3.01 -7.28 -4.52
C ILE A 80 3.99 -7.66 -3.40
N ASN A 81 5.30 -7.54 -3.64
CA ASN A 81 6.27 -7.79 -2.58
C ASN A 81 6.37 -6.57 -1.64
N GLY A 82 6.37 -6.85 -0.35
CA GLY A 82 6.75 -5.90 0.69
C GLY A 82 8.22 -6.01 1.08
N ASN A 83 8.66 -5.23 2.07
CA ASN A 83 10.05 -5.26 2.49
C ASN A 83 10.44 -6.58 3.15
N HIS A 84 9.56 -7.18 3.95
CA HIS A 84 9.83 -8.47 4.62
C HIS A 84 9.96 -9.61 3.60
N ASP A 85 9.27 -9.55 2.47
CA ASP A 85 9.41 -10.52 1.37
C ASP A 85 10.74 -10.40 0.61
N ARG A 86 11.54 -9.37 0.90
CA ARG A 86 12.74 -8.98 0.14
C ARG A 86 14.00 -8.87 1.00
N ASP A 87 13.91 -9.09 2.31
CA ASP A 87 15.04 -8.93 3.21
C ASP A 87 16.11 -9.99 2.92
N HIS A 88 15.72 -11.25 3.05
CA HIS A 88 16.59 -12.40 2.77
C HIS A 88 16.22 -13.16 1.49
N LEU A 89 15.07 -12.89 0.86
CA LEU A 89 14.67 -13.53 -0.40
C LEU A 89 14.99 -12.66 -1.62
N GLU A 90 15.09 -13.29 -2.79
CA GLU A 90 15.15 -12.64 -4.09
C GLU A 90 13.78 -12.58 -4.78
N ILE A 91 13.67 -11.72 -5.81
CA ILE A 91 12.40 -11.56 -6.54
C ILE A 91 11.99 -12.91 -7.14
N SER A 92 12.97 -13.64 -7.69
CA SER A 92 12.76 -14.96 -8.29
C SER A 92 12.25 -16.01 -7.31
N ASP A 93 12.56 -15.89 -6.02
CA ASP A 93 11.99 -16.80 -5.01
C ASP A 93 10.49 -16.58 -4.88
N ASN A 94 10.10 -15.31 -4.74
CA ASN A 94 8.69 -14.92 -4.65
C ASN A 94 7.93 -15.29 -5.94
N GLU A 95 8.52 -15.06 -7.11
CA GLU A 95 7.95 -15.48 -8.40
C GLU A 95 7.72 -16.98 -8.47
N THR A 96 8.68 -17.78 -7.98
CA THR A 96 8.60 -19.23 -7.98
C THR A 96 7.52 -19.73 -7.01
N VAL A 97 7.48 -19.20 -5.79
CA VAL A 97 6.52 -19.64 -4.76
C VAL A 97 5.09 -19.23 -5.11
N LEU A 98 4.90 -18.00 -5.60
CA LEU A 98 3.59 -17.43 -5.89
C LEU A 98 3.13 -17.67 -7.33
N GLY A 99 3.98 -18.27 -8.17
CA GLY A 99 3.62 -18.69 -9.53
C GLY A 99 3.30 -17.53 -10.50
N GLN A 100 3.77 -16.31 -10.22
CA GLN A 100 3.56 -15.16 -11.10
C GLN A 100 4.79 -14.23 -11.17
N PRO A 101 5.03 -13.55 -12.29
CA PRO A 101 6.07 -12.52 -12.38
C PRO A 101 5.81 -11.38 -11.41
N MET A 102 6.88 -10.80 -10.84
CA MET A 102 6.80 -9.68 -9.88
C MET A 102 7.21 -8.35 -10.50
N LYS A 103 7.04 -8.20 -11.82
CA LYS A 103 7.22 -6.93 -12.53
C LYS A 103 5.95 -6.08 -12.45
N SER A 104 6.12 -4.76 -12.47
CA SER A 104 5.00 -3.83 -12.56
C SER A 104 4.18 -4.08 -13.82
N MET A 105 2.86 -4.04 -13.69
CA MET A 105 1.93 -4.30 -14.78
C MET A 105 0.64 -3.49 -14.62
N THR A 106 -0.16 -3.47 -15.69
CA THR A 106 -1.52 -2.94 -15.65
C THR A 106 -2.48 -4.02 -16.09
N LEU A 107 -3.68 -4.01 -15.53
CA LEU A 107 -4.84 -4.73 -16.05
C LEU A 107 -6.02 -3.76 -16.13
N ASP A 108 -6.86 -3.96 -17.14
CA ASP A 108 -8.08 -3.18 -17.31
C ASP A 108 -9.27 -4.08 -16.95
N LEU A 109 -10.12 -3.61 -16.04
CA LEU A 109 -11.31 -4.32 -15.62
C LEU A 109 -12.44 -3.35 -15.36
N GLY A 110 -13.64 -3.66 -15.84
CA GLY A 110 -14.76 -2.71 -15.84
C GLY A 110 -14.37 -1.39 -16.52
N GLY A 111 -14.66 -0.27 -15.86
CA GLY A 111 -14.27 1.07 -16.31
C GLY A 111 -12.89 1.54 -15.80
N TRP A 112 -12.13 0.68 -15.12
CA TRP A 112 -10.93 1.06 -14.39
C TRP A 112 -9.67 0.43 -14.97
N ARG A 113 -8.55 1.13 -14.84
CA ARG A 113 -7.19 0.58 -14.98
C ARG A 113 -6.62 0.36 -13.60
N ILE A 114 -6.08 -0.83 -13.36
CA ILE A 114 -5.41 -1.18 -12.12
C ILE A 114 -3.92 -1.33 -12.44
N ALA A 115 -3.12 -0.41 -11.92
CA ALA A 115 -1.67 -0.40 -12.02
C ALA A 115 -1.08 -1.06 -10.77
N LEU A 116 -0.57 -2.27 -10.92
CA LEU A 116 0.23 -2.95 -9.91
C LEU A 116 1.64 -2.38 -9.98
N TRP A 117 1.90 -1.35 -9.19
CA TRP A 117 3.19 -0.68 -9.11
C TRP A 117 4.09 -1.39 -8.10
N ARG A 118 4.80 -2.41 -8.60
CA ARG A 118 5.71 -3.26 -7.84
C ARG A 118 7.11 -2.64 -7.78
N ALA A 119 7.17 -1.40 -7.30
CA ALA A 119 8.44 -0.73 -7.04
C ALA A 119 9.28 -1.53 -6.03
N ASP A 120 10.61 -1.41 -6.09
CA ASP A 120 11.48 -2.15 -5.17
C ASP A 120 11.18 -1.80 -3.71
N ALA A 121 10.64 -2.75 -2.95
CA ALA A 121 10.33 -2.59 -1.54
C ALA A 121 11.48 -3.01 -0.62
N LYS A 122 12.65 -3.44 -1.14
CA LYS A 122 13.75 -3.86 -0.26
C LYS A 122 14.33 -2.67 0.49
N ILE A 123 14.34 -2.72 1.82
CA ILE A 123 15.05 -1.75 2.67
C ILE A 123 16.55 -2.04 2.58
N ARG A 124 17.35 -1.02 2.24
CA ARG A 124 18.82 -1.11 2.27
C ARG A 124 19.31 -0.77 3.68
N ARG A 125 20.26 -1.57 4.17
CA ARG A 125 20.89 -1.43 5.50
C ARG A 125 22.42 -1.44 5.39
N ASP A 126 22.97 -0.88 4.31
CA ASP A 126 24.39 -0.86 4.02
C ASP A 126 25.06 0.48 4.39
N GLY A 127 26.05 0.43 5.28
CA GLY A 127 26.81 1.62 5.71
C GLY A 127 25.90 2.69 6.32
N ASP A 128 26.01 3.93 5.82
CA ASP A 128 25.23 5.08 6.30
C ASP A 128 23.82 5.18 5.66
N ARG A 129 23.44 4.26 4.78
CA ARG A 129 22.15 4.27 4.09
C ARG A 129 21.19 3.29 4.74
N HIS A 130 20.19 3.84 5.41
CA HIS A 130 19.09 3.07 6.00
C HIS A 130 17.75 3.54 5.42
N GLY A 131 17.09 2.69 4.64
CA GLY A 131 15.74 2.96 4.11
C GLY A 131 15.49 2.41 2.72
N PHE A 132 14.33 2.77 2.17
CA PHE A 132 13.97 2.43 0.80
C PHE A 132 14.79 3.18 -0.24
N VAL A 133 14.80 2.66 -1.46
CA VAL A 133 15.32 3.38 -2.63
C VAL A 133 14.26 3.36 -3.71
N LEU A 134 13.70 4.53 -4.04
CA LEU A 134 12.84 4.65 -5.22
C LEU A 134 13.72 4.69 -6.46
N ARG A 135 13.74 3.57 -7.21
CA ARG A 135 14.54 3.45 -8.43
C ARG A 135 13.94 4.31 -9.53
N GLU A 136 14.81 4.85 -10.39
CA GLU A 136 14.38 5.67 -11.52
C GLU A 136 13.51 4.88 -12.50
N GLU A 137 13.79 3.58 -12.69
CA GLU A 137 12.98 2.69 -13.55
C GLU A 137 11.54 2.58 -13.05
N ASP A 138 11.34 2.46 -11.74
CA ASP A 138 10.03 2.35 -11.10
C ASP A 138 9.25 3.65 -11.22
N LEU A 139 9.93 4.78 -11.04
CA LEU A 139 9.34 6.11 -11.19
C LEU A 139 8.95 6.41 -12.64
N LEU A 140 9.81 6.09 -13.60
CA LEU A 140 9.53 6.28 -15.03
C LEU A 140 8.38 5.38 -15.49
N TRP A 141 8.28 4.16 -14.97
CA TRP A 141 7.13 3.29 -15.22
C TRP A 141 5.83 3.91 -14.69
N LEU A 142 5.84 4.42 -13.45
CA LEU A 142 4.67 5.07 -12.85
C LEU A 142 4.24 6.30 -13.65
N SER A 143 5.21 7.16 -14.00
CA SER A 143 4.97 8.38 -14.78
C SER A 143 4.35 8.09 -16.14
N ARG A 144 4.91 7.13 -16.89
CA ARG A 144 4.33 6.69 -18.18
C ARG A 144 2.92 6.13 -18.00
N THR A 145 2.70 5.31 -16.97
CA THR A 145 1.39 4.72 -16.69
C THR A 145 0.35 5.79 -16.39
N ALA A 146 0.69 6.80 -15.59
CA ALA A 146 -0.19 7.91 -15.27
C ALA A 146 -0.50 8.79 -16.49
N GLN A 147 0.50 9.13 -17.31
CA GLN A 147 0.32 9.94 -18.52
C GLN A 147 -0.54 9.25 -19.59
N LEU A 148 -0.41 7.92 -19.72
CA LEU A 148 -1.11 7.12 -20.73
C LEU A 148 -2.46 6.59 -20.24
N ALA A 149 -2.86 6.90 -19.01
CA ALA A 149 -4.14 6.46 -18.47
C ALA A 149 -5.29 7.17 -19.20
N ASP A 150 -6.19 6.36 -19.76
CA ASP A 150 -7.36 6.78 -20.55
C ASP A 150 -8.69 6.56 -19.80
N ARG A 151 -8.61 6.02 -18.59
CA ARG A 151 -9.73 5.69 -17.69
C ARG A 151 -9.29 5.84 -16.23
N PRO A 152 -10.22 5.94 -15.26
CA PRO A 152 -9.88 5.99 -13.84
C PRO A 152 -8.84 4.95 -13.43
N LEU A 153 -7.85 5.39 -12.66
CA LEU A 153 -6.65 4.62 -12.34
C LEU A 153 -6.59 4.30 -10.85
N LEU A 154 -6.58 3.00 -10.51
CA LEU A 154 -6.15 2.51 -9.20
C LEU A 154 -4.66 2.17 -9.28
N VAL A 155 -3.84 2.83 -8.49
CA VAL A 155 -2.42 2.52 -8.31
C VAL A 155 -2.25 1.73 -7.02
N VAL A 156 -1.68 0.54 -7.11
CA VAL A 156 -1.46 -0.34 -5.97
C VAL A 156 0.03 -0.50 -5.74
N SER A 157 0.48 -0.29 -4.51
CA SER A 157 1.87 -0.49 -4.08
C SER A 157 1.92 -1.14 -2.70
N HIS A 158 3.08 -1.66 -2.28
CA HIS A 158 3.24 -2.04 -0.88
C HIS A 158 3.49 -0.79 -0.02
N VAL A 159 4.55 -0.03 -0.34
CA VAL A 159 4.92 1.19 0.37
C VAL A 159 4.03 2.35 -0.08
N PRO A 160 3.38 3.10 0.84
CA PRO A 160 2.58 4.26 0.47
C PRO A 160 3.47 5.43 0.05
N ILE A 161 2.91 6.29 -0.82
CA ILE A 161 3.57 7.51 -1.32
C ILE A 161 2.82 8.79 -0.96
N SER A 162 1.79 8.72 -0.11
CA SER A 162 1.03 9.91 0.29
C SER A 162 1.87 10.88 1.13
N GLY A 163 2.80 10.37 1.93
CA GLY A 163 3.52 11.18 2.93
C GLY A 163 2.63 11.65 4.08
N HIS A 164 1.54 10.93 4.37
CA HIS A 164 0.66 11.23 5.49
C HIS A 164 1.41 11.15 6.83
N ALA A 165 0.97 11.98 7.78
CA ALA A 165 1.58 12.04 9.11
C ALA A 165 1.48 10.68 9.83
N GLN A 166 2.57 10.29 10.49
CA GLN A 166 2.67 9.04 11.24
C GLN A 166 2.45 9.23 12.74
N THR A 167 1.86 10.36 13.16
CA THR A 167 1.56 10.63 14.57
C THR A 167 0.65 9.54 15.14
N GLY A 168 1.07 8.89 16.21
CA GLY A 168 0.39 7.77 16.84
C GLY A 168 0.69 6.40 16.22
N ASN A 169 1.37 6.34 15.08
CA ASN A 169 1.73 5.05 14.49
C ASN A 169 2.89 4.40 15.28
N TYR A 170 2.69 3.15 15.71
CA TYR A 170 3.64 2.43 16.57
C TYR A 170 5.04 2.27 15.95
N TYR A 171 5.11 2.01 14.64
CA TYR A 171 6.40 1.80 13.95
C TYR A 171 7.00 3.12 13.46
N PHE A 172 6.15 4.02 12.97
CA PHE A 172 6.60 5.10 12.10
C PHE A 172 6.53 6.50 12.71
N GLU A 173 5.89 6.73 13.88
CA GLU A 173 5.91 8.06 14.50
C GLU A 173 7.33 8.57 14.71
N ARG A 174 8.21 7.68 15.21
CA ARG A 174 9.62 7.99 15.46
C ARG A 174 10.55 7.59 14.31
N ASN A 175 10.01 7.00 13.25
CA ASN A 175 10.76 6.53 12.08
C ASN A 175 10.05 6.89 10.76
N PRO A 176 9.61 8.14 10.55
CA PRO A 176 8.73 8.48 9.42
C PRO A 176 9.40 8.31 8.05
N SER A 177 10.73 8.34 7.99
CA SER A 177 11.48 8.07 6.75
C SER A 177 11.34 6.62 6.25
N LEU A 178 10.89 5.70 7.12
CA LEU A 178 10.65 4.31 6.78
C LEU A 178 9.18 4.01 6.48
N SER A 179 8.26 5.00 6.54
CA SER A 179 6.85 4.77 6.21
C SER A 179 6.54 5.03 4.73
N THR A 180 7.51 5.53 3.97
CA THR A 180 7.37 5.95 2.58
C THR A 180 8.72 5.85 1.86
N TYR A 181 8.71 5.87 0.53
CA TYR A 181 9.93 6.06 -0.23
C TYR A 181 10.57 7.42 0.04
N PRO A 182 11.92 7.51 0.06
CA PRO A 182 12.57 8.81 -0.11
C PRO A 182 12.20 9.36 -1.49
N MET A 183 12.04 10.68 -1.57
CA MET A 183 11.58 11.36 -2.77
C MET A 183 10.18 10.93 -3.26
N ALA A 184 9.30 10.48 -2.35
CA ALA A 184 7.92 10.11 -2.72
C ALA A 184 7.14 11.27 -3.36
N GLU A 185 7.55 12.53 -3.16
CA GLU A 185 7.01 13.68 -3.91
C GLU A 185 7.22 13.56 -5.42
N ARG A 186 8.30 12.91 -5.88
CA ARG A 186 8.50 12.63 -7.32
C ARG A 186 7.46 11.64 -7.84
N ALA A 187 7.12 10.62 -7.05
CA ALA A 187 6.06 9.67 -7.40
C ALA A 187 4.68 10.35 -7.41
N ARG A 188 4.39 11.22 -6.44
CA ARG A 188 3.16 12.04 -6.44
C ARG A 188 3.11 12.99 -7.65
N ALA A 189 4.22 13.65 -7.99
CA ALA A 189 4.31 14.48 -9.19
C ALA A 189 4.14 13.68 -10.49
N ALA A 190 4.58 12.42 -10.51
CA ALA A 190 4.31 11.51 -11.63
C ALA A 190 2.81 11.22 -11.76
N LEU A 191 2.11 10.93 -10.65
CA LEU A 191 0.67 10.69 -10.65
C LEU A 191 -0.16 11.94 -10.98
N ALA A 192 0.29 13.13 -10.57
CA ALA A 192 -0.39 14.39 -10.84
C ALA A 192 -0.53 14.68 -12.35
N GLN A 193 0.30 14.05 -13.20
CA GLN A 193 0.24 14.18 -14.67
C GLN A 193 -0.95 13.45 -15.31
N ALA A 194 -1.61 12.54 -14.58
CA ALA A 194 -2.79 11.85 -15.08
C ALA A 194 -3.95 12.81 -15.31
N ARG A 195 -4.63 12.67 -16.46
CA ARG A 195 -5.83 13.45 -16.84
C ARG A 195 -7.15 12.76 -16.46
N VAL A 196 -7.04 11.70 -15.68
CA VAL A 196 -8.14 10.85 -15.20
C VAL A 196 -8.15 10.85 -13.67
N PRO A 197 -9.25 10.41 -13.05
CA PRO A 197 -9.26 10.17 -11.61
C PRO A 197 -8.18 9.15 -11.22
N VAL A 198 -7.48 9.42 -10.12
CA VAL A 198 -6.45 8.52 -9.57
C VAL A 198 -6.77 8.22 -8.12
N VAL A 199 -6.63 6.95 -7.74
CA VAL A 199 -6.70 6.44 -6.37
C VAL A 199 -5.47 5.60 -6.11
N CYS A 200 -4.88 5.72 -4.93
CA CYS A 200 -3.77 4.88 -4.50
C CYS A 200 -4.20 3.96 -3.36
N LEU A 201 -3.76 2.70 -3.36
CA LEU A 201 -3.95 1.73 -2.29
C LEU A 201 -2.61 1.11 -1.92
N ALA A 202 -2.29 1.07 -0.62
CA ALA A 202 -1.05 0.51 -0.11
C ALA A 202 -1.22 -0.24 1.23
N GLY A 203 -0.19 -1.00 1.63
CA GLY A 203 -0.09 -1.66 2.94
C GLY A 203 0.96 -0.98 3.81
N HIS A 204 1.88 -1.77 4.38
CA HIS A 204 3.16 -1.37 5.02
C HIS A 204 3.03 -0.62 6.36
N VAL A 205 2.11 0.33 6.45
CA VAL A 205 1.99 1.19 7.64
C VAL A 205 1.21 0.56 8.79
N HIS A 206 0.63 -0.63 8.57
CA HIS A 206 -0.14 -1.35 9.59
C HIS A 206 -1.23 -0.47 10.23
N TRP A 207 -1.92 0.31 9.40
CA TRP A 207 -2.99 1.19 9.84
C TRP A 207 -3.87 1.62 8.66
N ASN A 208 -5.18 1.54 8.85
CA ASN A 208 -6.18 2.11 7.96
C ASN A 208 -6.08 3.64 7.91
N THR A 209 -5.72 4.21 6.76
CA THR A 209 -5.74 5.67 6.57
C THR A 209 -6.41 6.07 5.27
N VAL A 210 -7.01 7.26 5.28
CA VAL A 210 -7.49 7.96 4.09
C VAL A 210 -6.82 9.34 4.09
N THR A 211 -6.00 9.60 3.08
CA THR A 211 -5.33 10.89 2.91
C THR A 211 -5.52 11.40 1.50
N THR A 212 -5.96 12.65 1.35
CA THR A 212 -5.99 13.31 0.03
C THR A 212 -4.76 14.17 -0.14
N VAL A 213 -4.04 13.98 -1.25
CA VAL A 213 -2.88 14.78 -1.63
C VAL A 213 -3.08 15.31 -3.04
N ASP A 214 -3.17 16.63 -3.18
CA ASP A 214 -3.36 17.30 -4.49
C ASP A 214 -4.57 16.75 -5.28
N GLY A 215 -5.68 16.49 -4.59
CA GLY A 215 -6.89 15.92 -5.18
C GLY A 215 -6.85 14.41 -5.48
N ILE A 216 -5.74 13.72 -5.19
CA ILE A 216 -5.61 12.26 -5.32
C ILE A 216 -5.89 11.62 -3.95
N SER A 217 -6.76 10.60 -3.91
CA SER A 217 -7.05 9.87 -2.67
C SER A 217 -6.07 8.72 -2.50
N HIS A 218 -5.39 8.68 -1.35
CA HIS A 218 -4.48 7.63 -0.94
C HIS A 218 -5.07 6.86 0.24
N LEU A 219 -5.15 5.54 0.08
CA LEU A 219 -5.65 4.60 1.06
C LEU A 219 -4.47 3.74 1.53
N THR A 220 -4.36 3.50 2.84
CA THR A 220 -3.51 2.45 3.37
C THR A 220 -4.37 1.46 4.12
N GLN A 221 -4.18 0.16 3.89
CA GLN A 221 -4.90 -0.88 4.60
C GLN A 221 -4.11 -1.36 5.82
N GLN A 222 -4.85 -1.63 6.90
CA GLN A 222 -4.35 -2.29 8.10
C GLN A 222 -3.82 -3.70 7.79
N SER A 223 -2.83 -4.12 8.57
CA SER A 223 -2.24 -5.45 8.54
C SER A 223 -3.21 -6.53 9.01
N LEU A 224 -3.09 -7.72 8.45
CA LEU A 224 -3.86 -8.88 8.89
C LEU A 224 -3.54 -9.25 10.35
N THR A 225 -2.27 -9.15 10.76
CA THR A 225 -1.77 -9.67 12.05
C THR A 225 -1.27 -8.61 13.02
N GLU A 226 -1.30 -7.33 12.68
CA GLU A 226 -0.96 -6.26 13.61
C GLU A 226 -1.88 -6.28 14.84
N SER A 227 -1.36 -5.88 16.01
CA SER A 227 -2.12 -5.79 17.24
C SER A 227 -2.01 -4.49 18.05
N PHE A 228 -1.22 -3.50 17.60
CA PHE A 228 -1.02 -2.26 18.37
C PHE A 228 -2.28 -1.39 18.47
N THR A 229 -3.23 -1.49 17.52
CA THR A 229 -4.52 -0.78 17.57
C THR A 229 -5.61 -1.57 18.30
N THR A 230 -5.37 -2.83 18.65
CA THR A 230 -6.38 -3.82 19.04
C THR A 230 -6.05 -4.53 20.36
N GLN A 231 -5.27 -3.88 21.22
CA GLN A 231 -4.93 -4.34 22.58
C GLN A 231 -4.25 -5.72 22.61
N GLY A 232 -3.44 -6.05 21.61
CA GLY A 232 -2.66 -7.29 21.56
C GLY A 232 -3.31 -8.46 20.81
N GLU A 233 -4.58 -8.32 20.40
CA GLU A 233 -5.26 -9.25 19.49
C GLU A 233 -4.93 -8.91 18.02
N PRO A 234 -4.77 -9.89 17.11
CA PRO A 234 -4.55 -9.58 15.70
C PRO A 234 -5.73 -8.80 15.11
N ALA A 235 -5.44 -7.82 14.25
CA ALA A 235 -6.44 -6.95 13.65
C ALA A 235 -7.41 -7.73 12.76
N GLY A 236 -6.95 -8.80 12.10
CA GLY A 236 -7.76 -9.61 11.19
C GLY A 236 -8.29 -8.77 10.03
N ALA A 237 -7.48 -7.82 9.54
CA ALA A 237 -7.90 -6.85 8.54
C ALA A 237 -8.19 -7.51 7.18
N MET A 238 -9.44 -7.43 6.74
CA MET A 238 -9.89 -7.97 5.44
C MET A 238 -10.58 -6.88 4.65
N GLY A 239 -9.98 -6.48 3.54
CA GLY A 239 -10.44 -5.37 2.72
C GLY A 239 -11.37 -5.80 1.60
N LEU A 240 -12.36 -4.96 1.29
CA LEU A 240 -13.13 -4.97 0.06
C LEU A 240 -13.17 -3.54 -0.49
N ILE A 241 -12.66 -3.36 -1.71
CA ILE A 241 -12.78 -2.13 -2.47
C ILE A 241 -13.64 -2.35 -3.71
N GLU A 242 -14.61 -1.47 -3.92
CA GLU A 242 -15.52 -1.51 -5.05
C GLU A 242 -15.29 -0.25 -5.90
N LEU A 243 -14.91 -0.43 -7.15
CA LEU A 243 -14.55 0.63 -8.09
C LEU A 243 -15.66 0.82 -9.12
N GLY A 244 -16.45 1.88 -8.98
CA GLY A 244 -17.46 2.32 -9.93
C GLY A 244 -17.25 3.79 -10.30
N ASP A 245 -18.35 4.54 -10.46
CA ASP A 245 -18.31 6.00 -10.53
C ASP A 245 -17.91 6.61 -9.17
N SER A 246 -18.29 5.95 -8.07
CA SER A 246 -17.71 6.12 -6.73
C SER A 246 -16.80 4.94 -6.40
N VAL A 247 -15.91 5.18 -5.45
CA VAL A 247 -15.08 4.17 -4.79
C VAL A 247 -15.59 3.97 -3.39
N GLU A 248 -15.92 2.72 -3.07
CA GLU A 248 -16.30 2.29 -1.72
C GLU A 248 -15.23 1.34 -1.19
N TRP A 249 -14.61 1.69 -0.07
CA TRP A 249 -13.58 0.88 0.57
C TRP A 249 -13.99 0.55 2.00
N ARG A 250 -13.95 -0.75 2.32
CA ARG A 250 -14.28 -1.29 3.64
C ARG A 250 -13.18 -2.22 4.09
N VAL A 251 -12.75 -2.10 5.33
CA VAL A 251 -11.85 -3.06 5.99
C VAL A 251 -12.56 -3.59 7.22
N LEU A 252 -12.76 -4.90 7.26
CA LEU A 252 -13.31 -5.61 8.40
C LEU A 252 -12.18 -5.98 9.38
N GLY A 253 -12.56 -6.58 10.50
CA GLY A 253 -11.63 -6.98 11.56
C GLY A 253 -11.87 -6.19 12.85
N ARG A 254 -10.87 -6.20 13.72
CA ARG A 254 -10.91 -5.56 15.04
C ARG A 254 -10.59 -4.06 15.03
N ASP A 255 -10.09 -3.56 13.90
CA ASP A 255 -9.83 -2.14 13.65
C ASP A 255 -10.48 -1.71 12.31
N PRO A 256 -11.82 -1.70 12.22
CA PRO A 256 -12.52 -1.56 10.95
C PRO A 256 -12.61 -0.11 10.46
N ILE A 257 -12.70 0.06 9.14
CA ILE A 257 -13.03 1.34 8.49
C ILE A 257 -13.99 1.13 7.33
N ALA A 258 -14.84 2.13 7.06
CA ALA A 258 -15.64 2.21 5.84
C ALA A 258 -15.58 3.64 5.30
N PHE A 259 -15.26 3.80 4.02
CA PHE A 259 -15.10 5.10 3.37
C PHE A 259 -15.57 5.05 1.91
N GLY A 260 -16.42 6.01 1.54
CA GLY A 260 -16.96 6.16 0.18
C GLY A 260 -16.67 7.55 -0.38
N PHE A 261 -16.25 7.63 -1.64
CA PHE A 261 -15.95 8.91 -2.29
C PHE A 261 -16.04 8.83 -3.82
N THR A 262 -16.22 9.97 -4.48
CA THR A 262 -16.14 10.09 -5.95
C THR A 262 -14.78 10.67 -6.32
N PRO A 263 -13.89 9.90 -6.96
CA PRO A 263 -12.57 10.38 -7.34
C PRO A 263 -12.66 11.39 -8.51
N SER A 264 -11.78 12.39 -8.52
CA SER A 264 -11.74 13.42 -9.56
C SER A 264 -10.40 13.45 -10.30
N ALA A 265 -10.44 13.84 -11.58
CA ALA A 265 -9.24 14.16 -12.35
C ALA A 265 -8.64 15.53 -11.98
N THR A 266 -9.38 16.37 -11.25
CA THR A 266 -8.94 17.71 -10.86
C THR A 266 -7.83 17.64 -9.81
N ARG A 267 -6.72 18.33 -10.08
CA ARG A 267 -5.66 18.62 -9.11
C ARG A 267 -5.94 19.96 -8.43
N TRP A 268 -5.42 20.15 -7.23
CA TRP A 268 -5.67 21.35 -6.46
C TRP A 268 -4.79 22.50 -6.94
N THR A 269 -5.19 23.72 -6.59
CA THR A 269 -4.34 24.89 -6.84
C THR A 269 -3.03 24.73 -6.08
N PRO A 270 -1.87 25.03 -6.71
CA PRO A 270 -0.57 24.98 -6.03
C PRO A 270 -0.59 25.80 -4.73
N PRO A 271 0.14 25.34 -3.69
CA PRO A 271 0.20 26.06 -2.42
C PRO A 271 0.84 27.43 -2.62
N LEU A 272 0.44 28.40 -1.80
CA LEU A 272 1.13 29.67 -1.72
C LEU A 272 2.61 29.45 -1.33
N PRO A 273 3.52 30.36 -1.74
CA PRO A 273 4.86 30.38 -1.18
C PRO A 273 4.81 30.53 0.34
N VAL A 274 5.93 30.29 1.03
CA VAL A 274 6.04 30.53 2.47
C VAL A 274 5.55 31.94 2.76
N PHE A 275 4.68 32.12 3.78
CA PHE A 275 3.98 33.39 3.99
C PHE A 275 4.90 34.60 4.15
N SER A 276 6.13 34.43 4.64
CA SER A 276 7.16 35.47 4.71
C SER A 276 7.63 35.97 3.34
N GLU A 277 7.57 35.11 2.33
CA GLU A 277 7.97 35.37 0.94
C GLU A 277 6.79 35.81 0.06
N HIS A 278 5.56 35.64 0.53
CA HIS A 278 4.38 36.06 -0.19
C HIS A 278 4.33 37.60 -0.28
N PRO A 279 4.12 38.21 -1.47
CA PRO A 279 4.16 39.66 -1.64
C PRO A 279 3.21 40.42 -0.71
N GLU A 280 1.97 39.97 -0.58
CA GLU A 280 0.94 40.66 0.23
C GLU A 280 0.94 40.26 1.72
N ILE A 281 1.22 39.00 2.04
CA ILE A 281 1.16 38.47 3.42
C ILE A 281 2.48 38.75 4.16
N GLY A 282 3.62 38.66 3.46
CA GLY A 282 4.94 38.78 4.04
C GLY A 282 5.19 40.14 4.70
N GLU A 283 4.64 41.21 4.14
CA GLU A 283 4.71 42.54 4.77
C GLU A 283 3.99 42.59 6.12
N ARG A 284 2.84 41.92 6.25
CA ARG A 284 2.09 41.85 7.51
C ARG A 284 2.83 41.02 8.55
N VAL A 285 3.39 39.88 8.14
CA VAL A 285 4.16 39.00 9.02
C VAL A 285 5.39 39.72 9.57
N ARG A 286 6.15 40.43 8.72
CA ARG A 286 7.33 41.21 9.14
C ARG A 286 7.01 42.32 10.15
N ARG A 287 5.87 43.00 10.00
CA ARG A 287 5.42 44.07 10.92
C ARG A 287 4.97 43.58 12.29
N THR A 288 4.63 42.30 12.41
CA THR A 288 4.15 41.71 13.68
C THR A 288 5.29 41.06 14.48
N ALA A 289 6.45 40.86 13.84
CA ALA A 289 7.65 40.29 14.45
C ALA A 289 8.64 41.35 14.97
N SER A 290 8.34 42.63 14.75
CA SER A 290 9.08 43.82 15.23
C SER A 290 8.37 44.46 16.42
#